data_AF-A0A433BFX9-F1
#
_entry.id   AF-A0A433BFX9-F1
#
_cell.length_a   1.000
_cell.length_b   1.000
_cell.length_c   1.000
_cell.angle_alpha   90.00
_cell.angle_beta   90.00
_cell.angle_gamma   90.00
#
_symmetry.space_group_name_H-M   'P 1'
#
loop_
_entity.id
_entity.type
_entity.pdbx_description
1 polymer ?
#
loop_
_entity_poly.entity_id
_entity_poly.type
_entity_poly.pdbx_seq_one_letter_code
_entity_poly.pdbx_strand_id
1 'polypeptide(L)'
;GQSVGGLTAVATVARHPGGLVGGINFSGGTGGDPERRAGNPCGPAVLAKAWEAQAKEARVPMLWLYWANDQYWGEDNPRRWQQAWTAGGAQVEFHTLPASGKDGHNGMNADMDHWVPLVEAYLARLGFTRPGVPTVPPAQGQRRIDAVNEVPISESAREGFYRKFLAAPAPRAFAIGPSGNVGWATGDWAMGRALGFCQARKGQACKLYAVDDQVVWAP
;
A
#
# COMPACT_ATOMS: atom_id res chain seq x y z
N GLY A 1 7.09 2.86 -7.82
CA GLY A 1 7.40 1.55 -8.42
C GLY A 1 7.81 0.58 -7.34
N GLN A 2 7.69 -0.73 -7.60
CA GLN A 2 8.11 -1.79 -6.66
C GLN A 2 9.17 -2.70 -7.31
N SER A 3 10.12 -3.22 -6.52
CA SER A 3 11.20 -4.09 -7.02
C SER A 3 12.01 -3.44 -8.15
N VAL A 4 12.19 -4.12 -9.29
CA VAL A 4 12.79 -3.52 -10.49
C VAL A 4 12.02 -2.30 -10.99
N GLY A 5 10.71 -2.22 -10.76
CA GLY A 5 9.92 -1.01 -11.01
C GLY A 5 10.30 0.16 -10.08
N GLY A 6 10.87 -0.12 -8.90
CA GLY A 6 11.46 0.89 -8.00
C GLY A 6 12.76 1.46 -8.55
N LEU A 7 13.63 0.62 -9.13
CA LEU A 7 14.80 1.07 -9.90
C LEU A 7 14.38 2.02 -11.03
N THR A 8 13.35 1.66 -11.80
CA THR A 8 12.81 2.51 -12.86
C THR A 8 12.26 3.83 -12.33
N ALA A 9 11.65 3.84 -11.14
CA ALA A 9 11.16 5.07 -10.51
C ALA A 9 12.32 6.02 -10.13
N VAL A 10 13.42 5.50 -9.56
CA VAL A 10 14.63 6.29 -9.27
C VAL A 10 15.22 6.88 -10.55
N ALA A 11 15.35 6.07 -11.60
CA ALA A 11 15.85 6.54 -12.90
C ALA A 11 14.92 7.58 -13.55
N THR A 12 13.60 7.43 -13.39
CA THR A 12 12.60 8.38 -13.91
C THR A 12 12.70 9.71 -13.18
N VAL A 13 12.83 9.67 -11.85
CA VAL A 13 13.10 10.86 -11.05
C VAL A 13 14.38 11.49 -11.56
N ALA A 14 15.51 10.79 -11.63
CA ALA A 14 16.76 11.35 -12.14
C ALA A 14 16.71 11.96 -13.56
N ARG A 15 15.73 11.60 -14.41
CA ARG A 15 15.58 12.16 -15.77
C ARG A 15 14.76 13.45 -15.82
N HIS A 16 14.03 13.82 -14.76
CA HIS A 16 13.22 15.05 -14.68
C HIS A 16 12.30 15.31 -15.86
N PRO A 17 11.45 14.35 -16.28
CA PRO A 17 10.44 14.64 -17.28
C PRO A 17 9.55 15.80 -16.80
N GLY A 18 9.17 16.69 -17.71
CA GLY A 18 8.32 17.84 -17.41
C GLY A 18 7.01 17.42 -16.73
N GLY A 19 6.65 18.14 -15.65
CA GLY A 19 5.44 17.86 -14.87
C GLY A 19 5.61 16.79 -13.78
N LEU A 20 6.78 16.16 -13.65
CA LEU A 20 7.06 15.30 -12.50
C LEU A 20 7.13 16.14 -11.21
N VAL A 21 6.43 15.68 -10.16
CA VAL A 21 6.39 16.38 -8.85
C VAL A 21 7.00 15.58 -7.70
N GLY A 22 7.26 14.28 -7.90
CA GLY A 22 7.88 13.41 -6.91
C GLY A 22 7.90 11.95 -7.33
N GLY A 23 8.62 11.09 -6.60
CA GLY A 23 8.65 9.64 -6.83
C GLY A 23 8.41 8.81 -5.57
N ILE A 24 7.87 7.61 -5.72
CA ILE A 24 7.71 6.63 -4.62
C ILE A 24 8.35 5.31 -5.02
N ASN A 25 9.17 4.77 -4.13
CA ASN A 25 9.94 3.55 -4.32
C ASN A 25 9.66 2.55 -3.19
N PHE A 26 9.00 1.44 -3.51
CA PHE A 26 8.73 0.34 -2.58
C PHE A 26 9.70 -0.81 -2.84
N SER A 27 10.54 -1.18 -1.89
CA SER A 27 11.50 -2.29 -2.05
C SER A 27 12.21 -2.26 -3.42
N GLY A 28 12.68 -1.08 -3.86
CA GLY A 28 13.27 -0.94 -5.18
C GLY A 28 14.72 -1.37 -5.25
N GLY A 29 15.09 -2.05 -6.32
CA GLY A 29 16.47 -2.49 -6.52
C GLY A 29 16.60 -3.35 -7.76
N THR A 30 17.76 -4.00 -7.88
CA THR A 30 17.99 -5.02 -8.91
C THR A 30 19.07 -6.00 -8.44
N GLY A 31 19.17 -7.14 -9.12
CA GLY A 31 20.21 -8.14 -8.86
C GLY A 31 19.93 -9.12 -7.72
N GLY A 32 18.70 -9.18 -7.22
CA GLY A 32 18.31 -10.05 -6.11
C GLY A 32 18.18 -11.52 -6.54
N ASP A 33 18.59 -12.43 -5.66
CA ASP A 33 18.36 -13.87 -5.76
C ASP A 33 17.95 -14.34 -4.35
N PRO A 34 16.66 -14.23 -3.98
CA PRO A 34 16.22 -14.50 -2.61
C PRO A 34 16.39 -15.97 -2.21
N GLU A 35 16.45 -16.90 -3.17
CA GLU A 35 16.60 -18.34 -2.90
C GLU A 35 18.05 -18.71 -2.58
N ARG A 36 19.01 -18.18 -3.33
CA ARG A 36 20.42 -18.56 -3.18
C ARG A 36 21.23 -17.56 -2.36
N ARG A 37 20.81 -16.30 -2.32
CA ARG A 37 21.54 -15.18 -1.70
C ARG A 37 20.58 -14.18 -1.06
N ALA A 38 19.77 -14.67 -0.12
CA ALA A 38 18.83 -13.85 0.63
C ALA A 38 19.53 -12.59 1.20
N GLY A 39 18.98 -11.42 0.87
CA GLY A 39 19.46 -10.11 1.29
C GLY A 39 20.81 -9.67 0.71
N ASN A 40 21.37 -10.42 -0.25
CA ASN A 40 22.67 -10.18 -0.83
C ASN A 40 22.61 -10.11 -2.36
N PRO A 41 22.12 -8.98 -2.92
CA PRO A 41 21.98 -8.80 -4.36
C PRO A 41 23.35 -8.73 -5.06
N CYS A 42 23.38 -8.89 -6.37
CA CYS A 42 24.59 -8.67 -7.15
C CYS A 42 24.90 -7.16 -7.25
N GLY A 43 26.16 -6.78 -6.99
CA GLY A 43 26.65 -5.42 -7.21
C GLY A 43 25.94 -4.29 -6.44
N PRO A 44 25.56 -4.42 -5.16
CA PRO A 44 24.89 -3.34 -4.42
C PRO A 44 25.72 -2.05 -4.36
N ALA A 45 27.05 -2.18 -4.35
CA ALA A 45 27.98 -1.05 -4.45
C ALA A 45 27.92 -0.32 -5.79
N VAL A 46 27.75 -1.07 -6.88
CA VAL A 46 27.63 -0.51 -8.24
C VAL A 46 26.33 0.27 -8.36
N LEU A 47 25.23 -0.30 -7.83
CA LEU A 47 23.94 0.39 -7.80
C LEU A 47 24.00 1.68 -6.96
N ALA A 48 24.64 1.64 -5.78
CA ALA A 48 24.84 2.83 -4.94
C ALA A 48 25.55 3.95 -5.72
N LYS A 49 26.68 3.63 -6.38
CA LYS A 49 27.44 4.58 -7.19
C LYS A 49 26.63 5.14 -8.37
N ALA A 50 25.83 4.30 -9.02
CA ALA A 50 24.94 4.73 -10.10
C ALA A 50 23.87 5.71 -9.59
N TRP A 51 23.25 5.42 -8.44
CA TRP A 51 22.23 6.28 -7.85
C TRP A 51 22.80 7.60 -7.33
N GLU A 52 24.00 7.61 -6.75
CA GLU A 52 24.72 8.86 -6.42
C GLU A 52 24.98 9.73 -7.65
N ALA A 53 25.39 9.12 -8.78
CA ALA A 53 25.61 9.87 -10.02
C ALA A 53 24.29 10.42 -10.59
N GLN A 54 23.22 9.61 -10.57
CA GLN A 54 21.88 9.99 -11.04
C GLN A 54 21.21 11.06 -10.16
N ALA A 55 21.49 11.05 -8.86
CA ALA A 55 20.96 12.02 -7.90
C ALA A 55 21.31 13.47 -8.24
N LYS A 56 22.42 13.73 -8.93
CA LYS A 56 22.85 15.09 -9.31
C LYS A 56 21.84 15.81 -10.19
N GLU A 57 21.12 15.04 -11.00
CA GLU A 57 20.10 15.61 -11.86
C GLU A 57 18.80 15.84 -11.07
N ALA A 58 18.57 15.10 -9.97
CA ALA A 58 17.35 15.06 -9.17
C ALA A 58 16.77 16.46 -8.81
N ARG A 59 15.54 16.79 -9.22
CA ARG A 59 14.85 18.05 -8.92
C ARG A 59 13.62 17.89 -8.04
N VAL A 60 13.11 16.67 -7.90
CA VAL A 60 11.91 16.36 -7.10
C VAL A 60 12.24 15.39 -5.98
N PRO A 61 11.52 15.44 -4.84
CA PRO A 61 11.75 14.52 -3.74
C PRO A 61 11.30 13.10 -4.09
N MET A 62 11.79 12.14 -3.30
CA MET A 62 11.29 10.76 -3.31
C MET A 62 10.92 10.27 -1.91
N LEU A 63 9.95 9.36 -1.84
CA LEU A 63 9.69 8.52 -0.67
C LEU A 63 10.16 7.09 -0.96
N TRP A 64 10.99 6.54 -0.09
CA TRP A 64 11.56 5.20 -0.18
C TRP A 64 11.13 4.35 1.02
N LEU A 65 10.55 3.19 0.74
CA LEU A 65 9.94 2.32 1.72
C LEU A 65 10.48 0.90 1.52
N TYR A 66 11.18 0.38 2.53
CA TYR A 66 11.81 -0.95 2.49
C TYR A 66 11.50 -1.71 3.78
N TRP A 67 11.36 -3.03 3.69
CA TRP A 67 11.05 -3.87 4.85
C TRP A 67 12.28 -4.58 5.38
N ALA A 68 12.36 -4.76 6.71
CA ALA A 68 13.56 -5.29 7.35
C ALA A 68 13.91 -6.74 6.95
N ASN A 69 12.89 -7.55 6.67
CA ASN A 69 13.03 -8.94 6.23
C ASN A 69 12.93 -9.11 4.70
N ASP A 70 13.21 -8.07 3.90
CA ASP A 70 13.25 -8.16 2.43
C ASP A 70 14.36 -9.15 2.00
N GLN A 71 13.98 -10.26 1.38
CA GLN A 71 14.91 -11.33 0.99
C GLN A 71 15.69 -11.01 -0.29
N TYR A 72 15.37 -9.93 -1.01
CA TYR A 72 16.08 -9.54 -2.22
C TYR A 72 17.24 -8.59 -1.89
N TRP A 73 16.97 -7.57 -1.07
CA TRP A 73 17.93 -6.50 -0.79
C TRP A 73 18.53 -6.59 0.61
N GLY A 74 17.84 -7.25 1.54
CA GLY A 74 18.19 -7.20 2.95
C GLY A 74 17.98 -5.79 3.53
N GLU A 75 18.28 -5.64 4.80
CA GLU A 75 18.02 -4.39 5.51
C GLU A 75 19.06 -3.29 5.18
N ASP A 76 20.30 -3.69 4.92
CA ASP A 76 21.43 -2.75 4.84
C ASP A 76 21.65 -2.13 3.46
N ASN A 77 21.38 -2.87 2.37
CA ASN A 77 21.61 -2.35 1.02
C ASN A 77 20.72 -1.14 0.70
N PRO A 78 19.42 -1.11 1.04
CA PRO A 78 18.59 0.08 0.86
C PRO A 78 19.12 1.32 1.59
N ARG A 79 19.65 1.16 2.82
CA ARG A 79 20.28 2.27 3.56
C ARG A 79 21.51 2.79 2.85
N ARG A 80 22.38 1.89 2.37
CA ARG A 80 23.55 2.26 1.56
C ARG A 80 23.15 3.04 0.31
N TRP A 81 22.11 2.59 -0.38
CA TRP A 81 21.61 3.25 -1.58
C TRP A 81 21.02 4.63 -1.30
N GLN A 82 20.29 4.78 -0.19
CA GLN A 82 19.73 6.06 0.26
C GLN A 82 20.84 7.07 0.60
N GLN A 83 21.88 6.62 1.30
CA GLN A 83 23.04 7.45 1.63
C GLN A 83 23.73 7.95 0.36
N ALA A 84 23.91 7.07 -0.64
CA ALA A 84 24.49 7.43 -1.93
C ALA A 84 23.63 8.44 -2.70
N TRP A 85 22.30 8.26 -2.73
CA TRP A 85 21.36 9.20 -3.33
C TRP A 85 21.44 10.59 -2.68
N THR A 86 21.52 10.63 -1.34
CA THR A 86 21.63 11.88 -0.58
C THR A 86 22.99 12.54 -0.80
N ALA A 87 24.08 11.77 -0.84
CA ALA A 87 25.42 12.28 -1.12
C ALA A 87 25.54 12.91 -2.52
N GLY A 88 24.76 12.41 -3.49
CA GLY A 88 24.64 13.01 -4.82
C GLY A 88 23.81 14.30 -4.87
N GLY A 89 23.23 14.74 -3.74
CA GLY A 89 22.51 16.01 -3.60
C GLY A 89 20.98 15.92 -3.74
N ALA A 90 20.43 14.72 -3.92
CA ALA A 90 19.00 14.52 -4.11
C ALA A 90 18.24 14.37 -2.78
N GLN A 91 16.97 14.78 -2.77
CA GLN A 91 16.10 14.67 -1.61
C GLN A 91 15.42 13.30 -1.56
N VAL A 92 15.43 12.66 -0.39
CA VAL A 92 14.73 11.41 -0.14
C VAL A 92 14.24 11.32 1.31
N GLU A 93 12.98 10.96 1.48
CA GLU A 93 12.43 10.46 2.73
C GLU A 93 12.54 8.94 2.72
N PHE A 94 13.22 8.34 3.69
CA PHE A 94 13.50 6.90 3.72
C PHE A 94 13.01 6.28 5.02
N HIS A 95 12.25 5.19 4.89
CA HIS A 95 11.80 4.40 6.03
C HIS A 95 12.17 2.94 5.85
N THR A 96 12.80 2.39 6.89
CA THR A 96 12.84 0.94 7.10
C THR A 96 11.62 0.56 7.93
N LEU A 97 10.72 -0.20 7.33
CA LEU A 97 9.52 -0.74 7.94
C LEU A 97 9.82 -2.07 8.67
N PRO A 98 9.01 -2.44 9.69
CA PRO A 98 9.12 -3.72 10.37
C PRO A 98 9.06 -4.91 9.41
N ALA A 99 9.38 -6.11 9.88
CA ALA A 99 9.23 -7.30 9.05
C ALA A 99 7.77 -7.51 8.62
N SER A 100 7.54 -7.80 7.35
CA SER A 100 6.22 -8.15 6.80
C SER A 100 6.24 -9.58 6.26
N GLY A 101 5.33 -10.42 6.75
CA GLY A 101 5.22 -11.83 6.33
C GLY A 101 6.55 -12.58 6.43
N LYS A 102 6.78 -13.50 5.48
CA LYS A 102 8.06 -14.25 5.37
C LYS A 102 9.14 -13.50 4.59
N ASP A 103 8.72 -12.64 3.67
CA ASP A 103 9.58 -11.85 2.81
C ASP A 103 8.98 -10.44 2.69
N GLY A 104 9.72 -9.47 3.22
CA GLY A 104 9.35 -8.06 3.23
C GLY A 104 9.27 -7.44 1.83
N HIS A 105 9.82 -8.10 0.81
CA HIS A 105 9.79 -7.61 -0.57
C HIS A 105 8.37 -7.37 -1.11
N ASN A 106 7.40 -8.12 -0.57
CA ASN A 106 5.98 -8.02 -0.91
C ASN A 106 5.19 -7.06 0.00
N GLY A 107 5.85 -6.33 0.90
CA GLY A 107 5.22 -5.49 1.91
C GLY A 107 4.27 -4.43 1.35
N MET A 108 4.51 -3.92 0.14
CA MET A 108 3.56 -3.00 -0.54
C MET A 108 2.13 -3.58 -0.62
N ASN A 109 1.97 -4.89 -0.75
CA ASN A 109 0.66 -5.54 -0.85
C ASN A 109 0.19 -6.20 0.45
N ALA A 110 1.05 -6.27 1.47
CA ALA A 110 0.83 -7.07 2.67
C ALA A 110 0.86 -6.26 3.98
N ASP A 111 1.35 -5.02 3.93
CA ASP A 111 1.62 -4.19 5.09
C ASP A 111 1.13 -2.75 4.89
N MET A 112 -0.07 -2.64 4.32
CA MET A 112 -0.69 -1.37 3.95
C MET A 112 -0.97 -0.47 5.16
N ASP A 113 -1.28 -1.04 6.32
CA ASP A 113 -1.49 -0.28 7.55
C ASP A 113 -0.25 0.53 7.96
N HIS A 114 0.96 0.04 7.67
CA HIS A 114 2.20 0.76 7.97
C HIS A 114 2.63 1.73 6.86
N TRP A 115 2.50 1.35 5.58
CA TRP A 115 3.02 2.20 4.52
C TRP A 115 2.04 3.27 4.03
N VAL A 116 0.72 3.03 4.10
CA VAL A 116 -0.28 4.00 3.59
C VAL A 116 -0.17 5.34 4.31
N PRO A 117 -0.07 5.42 5.66
CA PRO A 117 0.08 6.71 6.35
C PRO A 117 1.31 7.51 5.88
N LEU A 118 2.42 6.84 5.57
CA LEU A 118 3.64 7.48 5.08
C LEU A 118 3.44 8.04 3.66
N VAL A 119 2.78 7.28 2.80
CA VAL A 119 2.46 7.72 1.44
C VAL A 119 1.47 8.87 1.46
N GLU A 120 0.42 8.83 2.29
CA GLU A 120 -0.55 9.91 2.43
C GLU A 120 0.12 11.21 2.89
N ALA A 121 1.01 11.14 3.90
CA ALA A 121 1.77 12.29 4.37
C ALA A 121 2.67 12.86 3.29
N TYR A 122 3.36 12.00 2.53
CA TYR A 122 4.21 12.41 1.42
C TYR A 122 3.41 13.08 0.29
N LEU A 123 2.28 12.48 -0.12
CA LEU A 123 1.39 13.01 -1.15
C LEU A 123 0.79 14.37 -0.72
N ALA A 124 0.40 14.53 0.54
CA ALA A 124 -0.10 15.80 1.07
C ALA A 124 0.95 16.92 0.95
N ARG A 125 2.23 16.64 1.22
CA ARG A 125 3.33 17.61 1.04
C ARG A 125 3.57 18.00 -0.42
N LEU A 126 3.21 17.13 -1.36
CA LEU A 126 3.24 17.42 -2.79
C LEU A 126 1.98 18.18 -3.29
N GLY A 127 1.04 18.50 -2.39
CA GLY A 127 -0.19 19.22 -2.72
C GLY A 127 -1.41 18.33 -3.01
N PHE A 128 -1.29 17.01 -2.86
CA PHE A 128 -2.42 16.08 -2.99
C PHE A 128 -3.16 15.98 -1.64
N THR A 129 -4.06 16.93 -1.38
CA THR A 129 -4.73 17.07 -0.07
C THR A 129 -6.01 16.25 0.08
N ARG A 130 -6.46 15.55 -0.97
CA ARG A 130 -7.59 14.61 -0.87
C ARG A 130 -7.05 13.23 -0.48
N PRO A 131 -7.38 12.71 0.71
CA PRO A 131 -6.86 11.42 1.17
C PRO A 131 -7.27 10.26 0.27
N GLY A 132 -6.36 9.30 0.08
CA GLY A 132 -6.65 8.00 -0.52
C GLY A 132 -7.22 6.98 0.47
N VAL A 133 -7.18 7.30 1.77
CA VAL A 133 -7.72 6.45 2.84
C VAL A 133 -9.25 6.46 2.83
N PRO A 134 -9.91 5.28 2.88
CA PRO A 134 -11.35 5.19 3.05
C PRO A 134 -11.82 5.95 4.29
N THR A 135 -12.81 6.83 4.12
CA THR A 135 -13.49 7.45 5.26
C THR A 135 -14.54 6.50 5.81
N VAL A 136 -14.54 6.32 7.13
CA VAL A 136 -15.59 5.57 7.83
C VAL A 136 -16.68 6.56 8.23
N PRO A 137 -17.91 6.45 7.70
CA PRO A 137 -18.99 7.29 8.18
C PRO A 137 -19.32 6.97 9.65
N PRO A 138 -19.93 7.91 10.39
CA PRO A 138 -20.35 7.65 11.76
C PRO A 138 -21.25 6.42 11.87
N ALA A 139 -21.01 5.62 12.91
CA ALA A 139 -21.77 4.44 13.21
C ALA A 139 -23.28 4.75 13.32
N GLN A 140 -24.09 3.92 12.70
CA GLN A 140 -25.54 4.01 12.76
C GLN A 140 -26.02 3.21 13.98
N GLY A 141 -25.95 3.80 15.18
CA GLY A 141 -26.18 3.12 16.46
C GLY A 141 -27.54 2.42 16.62
N GLN A 142 -28.50 2.66 15.73
CA GLN A 142 -29.80 1.99 15.71
C GLN A 142 -29.75 0.61 15.02
N ARG A 143 -28.75 0.32 14.16
CA ARG A 143 -28.70 -0.91 13.36
C ARG A 143 -27.75 -1.93 13.97
N ARG A 144 -28.26 -3.15 14.14
CA ARG A 144 -27.43 -4.28 14.56
C ARG A 144 -26.72 -4.89 13.37
N ILE A 145 -25.42 -5.15 13.54
CA ILE A 145 -24.62 -5.85 12.53
C ILE A 145 -25.08 -7.30 12.33
N ASP A 146 -25.74 -7.90 13.32
CA ASP A 146 -26.29 -9.25 13.25
C ASP A 146 -27.67 -9.35 12.55
N ALA A 147 -28.25 -8.22 12.14
CA ALA A 147 -29.52 -8.18 11.42
C ALA A 147 -29.32 -8.56 9.94
N VAL A 148 -28.91 -9.81 9.70
CA VAL A 148 -28.53 -10.34 8.38
C VAL A 148 -29.60 -10.06 7.32
N ASN A 149 -30.88 -10.22 7.66
CA ASN A 149 -32.00 -10.01 6.72
C ASN A 149 -32.22 -8.54 6.34
N GLU A 150 -31.66 -7.58 7.07
CA GLU A 150 -31.74 -6.14 6.78
C GLU A 150 -30.61 -5.65 5.86
N VAL A 151 -29.61 -6.50 5.57
CA VAL A 151 -28.48 -6.14 4.72
C VAL A 151 -28.95 -6.03 3.26
N PRO A 152 -28.69 -4.89 2.57
CA PRO A 152 -29.23 -4.57 1.25
C PRO A 152 -28.50 -5.29 0.11
N ILE A 153 -28.46 -6.62 0.17
CA ILE A 153 -27.83 -7.52 -0.81
C ILE A 153 -28.74 -8.72 -1.09
N SER A 154 -28.38 -9.59 -2.03
CA SER A 154 -29.16 -10.81 -2.30
C SER A 154 -29.04 -11.82 -1.14
N GLU A 155 -30.01 -12.74 -1.04
CA GLU A 155 -29.97 -13.83 -0.05
C GLU A 155 -28.70 -14.68 -0.21
N SER A 156 -28.34 -15.02 -1.45
CA SER A 156 -27.10 -15.73 -1.75
C SER A 156 -25.86 -14.96 -1.26
N ALA A 157 -25.85 -13.62 -1.35
CA ALA A 157 -24.74 -12.81 -0.86
C ALA A 157 -24.69 -12.74 0.68
N ARG A 158 -25.84 -12.74 1.35
CA ARG A 158 -25.92 -12.84 2.82
C ARG A 158 -25.31 -14.14 3.32
N GLU A 159 -25.74 -15.26 2.75
CA GLU A 159 -25.28 -16.59 3.14
C GLU A 159 -23.82 -16.84 2.74
N GLY A 160 -23.43 -16.42 1.53
CA GLY A 160 -22.11 -16.69 0.97
C GLY A 160 -20.97 -15.79 1.45
N PHE A 161 -21.28 -14.52 1.81
CA PHE A 161 -20.28 -13.51 2.16
C PHE A 161 -20.55 -12.86 3.52
N TYR A 162 -21.76 -12.35 3.77
CA TYR A 162 -22.00 -11.57 4.98
C TYR A 162 -21.87 -12.40 6.27
N ARG A 163 -22.39 -13.63 6.29
CA ARG A 163 -22.20 -14.53 7.44
C ARG A 163 -20.72 -14.86 7.71
N LYS A 164 -19.91 -15.01 6.65
CA LYS A 164 -18.46 -15.23 6.80
C LYS A 164 -17.77 -14.00 7.37
N PHE A 165 -18.16 -12.82 6.91
CA PHE A 165 -17.71 -11.55 7.48
C PHE A 165 -18.05 -11.45 8.98
N LEU A 166 -19.28 -11.78 9.40
CA LEU A 166 -19.68 -11.78 10.81
C LEU A 166 -18.90 -12.77 11.68
N ALA A 167 -18.46 -13.89 11.12
CA ALA A 167 -17.66 -14.90 11.82
C ALA A 167 -16.15 -14.58 11.84
N ALA A 168 -15.70 -13.60 11.06
CA ALA A 168 -14.27 -13.32 10.89
C ALA A 168 -13.71 -12.41 12.00
N PRO A 169 -12.42 -12.51 12.34
CA PRO A 169 -11.81 -11.65 13.35
C PRO A 169 -11.69 -10.19 12.87
N ALA A 170 -11.69 -9.26 13.83
CA ALA A 170 -11.30 -7.87 13.59
C ALA A 170 -9.77 -7.74 13.41
N PRO A 171 -9.27 -6.69 12.72
CA PRO A 171 -10.05 -5.69 11.99
C PRO A 171 -10.74 -6.31 10.76
N ARG A 172 -11.97 -5.89 10.46
CA ARG A 172 -12.76 -6.40 9.33
C ARG A 172 -13.63 -5.32 8.71
N ALA A 173 -13.92 -5.45 7.42
CA ALA A 173 -14.80 -4.53 6.75
C ALA A 173 -15.64 -5.23 5.68
N PHE A 174 -16.85 -4.72 5.47
CA PHE A 174 -17.78 -5.16 4.45
C PHE A 174 -18.22 -3.95 3.62
N ALA A 175 -18.10 -4.04 2.31
CA ALA A 175 -18.51 -3.02 1.35
C ALA A 175 -19.61 -3.54 0.43
N ILE A 176 -20.53 -2.65 0.10
CA ILE A 176 -21.68 -2.92 -0.79
C ILE A 176 -21.67 -1.86 -1.89
N GLY A 177 -21.92 -2.30 -3.13
CA GLY A 177 -22.16 -1.40 -4.25
C GLY A 177 -23.65 -1.36 -4.66
N PRO A 178 -24.02 -0.38 -5.51
CA PRO A 178 -25.41 -0.09 -5.85
C PRO A 178 -26.14 -1.22 -6.59
N SER A 179 -25.40 -2.16 -7.19
CA SER A 179 -25.97 -3.31 -7.89
C SER A 179 -25.94 -4.60 -7.05
N GLY A 180 -25.72 -4.49 -5.74
CA GLY A 180 -25.65 -5.63 -4.82
C GLY A 180 -24.34 -6.43 -4.89
N ASN A 181 -23.32 -5.91 -5.58
CA ASN A 181 -21.95 -6.40 -5.50
C ASN A 181 -21.39 -6.16 -4.10
N VAL A 182 -20.58 -7.10 -3.64
CA VAL A 182 -20.03 -7.09 -2.29
C VAL A 182 -18.52 -7.33 -2.33
N GLY A 183 -17.84 -6.79 -1.33
CA GLY A 183 -16.45 -7.09 -1.04
C GLY A 183 -16.23 -7.03 0.45
N TRP A 184 -15.43 -7.95 0.99
CA TRP A 184 -15.10 -7.96 2.40
C TRP A 184 -13.69 -8.44 2.61
N ALA A 185 -13.08 -7.97 3.69
CA ALA A 185 -11.71 -8.31 4.04
C ALA A 185 -11.51 -8.22 5.55
N THR A 186 -10.39 -8.77 6.00
CA THR A 186 -9.96 -8.85 7.40
C THR A 186 -8.48 -8.56 7.49
N GLY A 187 -8.01 -8.15 8.67
CA GLY A 187 -6.60 -7.86 8.92
C GLY A 187 -6.16 -6.56 8.25
N ASP A 188 -4.91 -6.55 7.79
CA ASP A 188 -4.24 -5.40 7.17
C ASP A 188 -5.13 -4.69 6.14
N TRP A 189 -5.38 -3.41 6.39
CA TRP A 189 -6.11 -2.52 5.49
C TRP A 189 -7.49 -3.05 5.05
N ALA A 190 -8.20 -3.71 5.98
CA ALA A 190 -9.48 -4.37 5.73
C ALA A 190 -10.47 -3.48 4.96
N MET A 191 -10.61 -2.21 5.33
CA MET A 191 -11.54 -1.28 4.67
C MET A 191 -11.21 -1.05 3.20
N GLY A 192 -9.95 -0.76 2.90
CA GLY A 192 -9.53 -0.51 1.52
C GLY A 192 -9.58 -1.77 0.67
N ARG A 193 -9.22 -2.93 1.24
CA ARG A 193 -9.37 -4.24 0.55
C ARG A 193 -10.84 -4.57 0.29
N ALA A 194 -11.73 -4.37 1.26
CA ALA A 194 -13.17 -4.60 1.09
C ALA A 194 -13.74 -3.75 -0.05
N LEU A 195 -13.42 -2.45 -0.10
CA LEU A 195 -13.80 -1.56 -1.19
C LEU A 195 -13.18 -2.00 -2.52
N GLY A 196 -11.90 -2.35 -2.55
CA GLY A 196 -11.22 -2.84 -3.74
C GLY A 196 -11.86 -4.10 -4.32
N PHE A 197 -12.15 -5.10 -3.49
CA PHE A 197 -12.84 -6.33 -3.90
C PHE A 197 -14.26 -6.07 -4.38
N CYS A 198 -14.99 -5.17 -3.71
CA CYS A 198 -16.35 -4.79 -4.12
C CYS A 198 -16.35 -4.14 -5.51
N GLN A 199 -15.36 -3.28 -5.79
CA GLN A 199 -15.25 -2.49 -7.03
C GLN A 199 -14.46 -3.19 -8.14
N ALA A 200 -14.09 -4.46 -7.97
CA ALA A 200 -13.35 -5.21 -8.99
C ALA A 200 -14.09 -5.29 -10.34
N ARG A 201 -15.42 -5.14 -10.33
CA ARG A 201 -16.24 -4.96 -11.54
C ARG A 201 -16.33 -3.47 -11.88
N LYS A 202 -15.85 -3.10 -13.08
CA LYS A 202 -15.76 -1.70 -13.55
C LYS A 202 -17.12 -0.98 -13.47
N GLY A 203 -17.09 0.28 -13.03
CA GLY A 203 -18.21 1.22 -13.15
C GLY A 203 -19.11 1.38 -11.91
N GLN A 204 -18.74 0.82 -10.76
CA GLN A 204 -19.56 0.89 -9.54
C GLN A 204 -18.75 1.43 -8.36
N ALA A 205 -19.23 2.50 -7.74
CA ALA A 205 -18.67 3.05 -6.51
C ALA A 205 -19.29 2.30 -5.31
N CYS A 206 -18.47 1.56 -4.58
CA CYS A 206 -18.90 0.87 -3.37
C CYS A 206 -18.76 1.78 -2.15
N LYS A 207 -19.56 1.48 -1.12
CA LYS A 207 -19.46 2.12 0.19
C LYS A 207 -19.24 1.07 1.25
N LEU A 208 -18.52 1.43 2.32
CA LEU A 208 -18.45 0.60 3.52
C LEU A 208 -19.86 0.51 4.11
N TYR A 209 -20.34 -0.72 4.30
CA TYR A 209 -21.59 -1.01 5.00
C TYR A 209 -21.33 -1.30 6.47
N ALA A 210 -20.30 -2.10 6.76
CA ALA A 210 -19.90 -2.42 8.11
C ALA A 210 -18.38 -2.34 8.28
N VAL A 211 -17.94 -1.85 9.43
CA VAL A 211 -16.54 -1.82 9.87
C VAL A 211 -16.52 -2.39 11.28
N ASP A 212 -15.73 -3.45 11.46
CA ASP A 212 -15.68 -4.26 12.68
C ASP A 212 -17.07 -4.73 13.12
N ASP A 213 -17.57 -4.20 14.23
CA ASP A 213 -18.86 -4.56 14.84
C ASP A 213 -19.95 -3.49 14.61
N GLN A 214 -19.69 -2.52 13.75
CA GLN A 214 -20.57 -1.38 13.52
C GLN A 214 -21.07 -1.33 12.07
N VAL A 215 -22.37 -1.06 11.91
CA VAL A 215 -22.94 -0.64 10.63
C VAL A 215 -22.67 0.85 10.45
N VAL A 216 -22.04 1.23 9.33
CA VAL A 216 -21.57 2.59 9.06
C VAL A 216 -22.29 3.26 7.88
N TRP A 217 -23.12 2.53 7.13
CA TRP A 217 -23.92 3.10 6.05
C TRP A 217 -25.34 2.55 6.04
N ALA A 218 -26.29 3.45 5.77
CA ALA A 218 -27.69 3.15 5.50
C ALA A 218 -28.03 3.60 4.06
N PRO A 219 -28.58 2.71 3.21
CA PRO A 219 -29.16 3.08 1.92
C PRO A 219 -30.34 4.05 2.07
#